data_AF-D7KKQ3-F1
#
_entry.id   AF-D7KKQ3-F1
#
_cell.length_a   1.000
_cell.length_b   1.000
_cell.length_c   1.000
_cell.angle_alpha   90.00
_cell.angle_beta   90.00
_cell.angle_gamma   90.00
#
_symmetry.space_group_name_H-M   'P 1'
#
loop_
_entity.id
_entity.type
_entity.pdbx_description
1 polymer ?
#
loop_
_entity_poly.entity_id
_entity_poly.type
_entity_poly.pdbx_seq_one_letter_code
_entity_poly.pdbx_strand_id
1 'polypeptide(L)'
;MAKKINTKLRLAQYDPWVITTTVKVEETPYIIRLPTKETQEEIIQRWGYKFDINKCVVVKLYDWDTEKTYDITINYDEVGYFLNLEWLLVVFDRQLKEGDKVGFFWDNLNPTLNFKVLQKKVA
;
A
#
# COMPACT_ATOMS: atom_id res chain seq x y z
N MET A 1 14.79 22.64 19.16
CA MET A 1 13.44 22.12 18.83
C MET A 1 13.43 21.72 17.36
N ALA A 2 13.33 20.43 17.05
CA ALA A 2 13.17 19.99 15.67
C ALA A 2 11.78 20.41 15.17
N LYS A 3 11.75 21.22 14.10
CA LYS A 3 10.52 21.63 13.42
C LYS A 3 9.87 20.36 12.86
N LYS A 4 8.74 19.91 13.43
CA LYS A 4 7.94 18.82 12.84
C LYS A 4 7.53 19.26 11.44
N ILE A 5 8.23 18.75 10.43
CA ILE A 5 7.87 18.98 9.03
C ILE A 5 6.56 18.24 8.82
N ASN A 6 5.51 18.96 8.45
CA ASN A 6 4.20 18.36 8.19
C ASN A 6 4.27 17.61 6.85
N THR A 7 4.42 16.29 6.90
CA THR A 7 4.52 15.41 5.73
C THR A 7 3.32 15.58 4.77
N LYS A 8 2.11 15.90 5.29
CA LYS A 8 0.92 16.19 4.45
C LYS A 8 1.15 17.40 3.52
N LEU A 9 1.83 18.45 3.98
CA LEU A 9 2.11 19.66 3.19
C LEU A 9 3.14 19.42 2.07
N ARG A 10 4.11 18.51 2.27
CA ARG A 10 5.12 18.19 1.24
C ARG A 10 4.57 17.25 0.16
N LEU A 11 3.71 16.30 0.55
CA LEU A 11 3.05 15.36 -0.37
C LEU A 11 1.93 16.03 -1.17
N ALA A 12 1.33 17.13 -0.68
CA ALA A 12 0.37 17.90 -1.48
C ALA A 12 0.98 18.53 -2.75
N GLN A 13 2.31 18.63 -2.84
CA GLN A 13 3.03 19.20 -4.00
C GLN A 13 3.48 18.15 -5.02
N TYR A 14 3.42 16.86 -4.69
CA TYR A 14 3.89 15.77 -5.55
C TYR A 14 2.99 14.56 -5.38
N ASP A 15 2.45 13.99 -6.46
CA ASP A 15 1.64 12.78 -6.37
C ASP A 15 2.52 11.62 -5.87
N PRO A 16 2.33 11.14 -4.63
CA PRO A 16 3.25 10.16 -4.06
C PRO A 16 2.84 8.73 -4.41
N TRP A 17 1.72 8.48 -5.10
CA TRP A 17 1.14 7.15 -5.34
C TRP A 17 1.92 6.32 -6.39
N VAL A 18 3.22 6.16 -6.17
CA VAL A 18 4.20 5.53 -7.07
C VAL A 18 3.91 4.04 -7.33
N ILE A 19 3.18 3.39 -6.43
CA ILE A 19 2.67 2.03 -6.64
C ILE A 19 1.17 2.13 -6.88
N THR A 20 0.76 2.02 -8.13
CA THR A 20 -0.65 2.03 -8.51
C THR A 20 -1.06 0.66 -9.04
N THR A 21 -2.18 0.15 -8.57
CA THR A 21 -2.76 -1.11 -9.05
C THR A 21 -4.27 -1.02 -9.14
N THR A 22 -4.86 -1.95 -9.90
CA THR A 22 -6.31 -2.06 -10.09
C THR A 22 -6.80 -3.27 -9.32
N VAL A 23 -7.85 -3.10 -8.50
CA VAL A 23 -8.49 -4.21 -7.79
C VAL A 23 -9.05 -5.22 -8.79
N LYS A 24 -8.67 -6.50 -8.66
CA LYS A 24 -9.12 -7.60 -9.53
C LYS A 24 -10.00 -8.59 -8.76
N VAL A 25 -10.99 -9.20 -9.42
CA VAL A 25 -11.90 -10.19 -8.80
C VAL A 25 -11.30 -11.58 -8.70
N GLU A 26 -10.35 -11.91 -9.56
CA GLU A 26 -9.64 -13.19 -9.51
C GLU A 26 -8.71 -13.27 -8.29
N GLU A 27 -8.35 -12.12 -7.71
CA GLU A 27 -7.69 -12.06 -6.43
C GLU A 27 -8.74 -12.32 -5.35
N THR A 28 -8.57 -13.38 -4.58
CA THR A 28 -9.43 -13.63 -3.41
C THR A 28 -9.54 -12.33 -2.60
N PRO A 29 -10.70 -11.96 -2.04
CA PRO A 29 -10.92 -10.64 -1.44
C PRO A 29 -9.98 -10.32 -0.25
N TYR A 30 -9.16 -11.30 0.14
CA TYR A 30 -8.11 -11.25 1.14
C TYR A 30 -6.77 -10.72 0.63
N ILE A 31 -6.55 -10.60 -0.68
CA ILE A 31 -5.27 -10.17 -1.24
C ILE A 31 -5.39 -9.03 -2.24
N ILE A 32 -4.31 -8.24 -2.37
CA ILE A 32 -4.08 -7.36 -3.52
C ILE A 32 -2.66 -7.51 -4.02
N ARG A 33 -2.51 -7.73 -5.33
CA ARG A 33 -1.20 -7.80 -6.00
C ARG A 33 -0.64 -6.41 -6.23
N LEU A 34 0.64 -6.24 -5.93
CA LEU A 34 1.39 -5.03 -6.20
C LEU A 34 2.30 -5.21 -7.42
N PRO A 35 2.48 -4.18 -8.27
CA PRO A 35 3.49 -4.19 -9.33
C PRO A 35 4.89 -4.52 -8.79
N THR A 36 5.49 -5.60 -9.30
CA THR A 36 6.71 -6.17 -8.70
C THR A 36 7.90 -5.21 -8.74
N LYS A 37 8.12 -4.54 -9.88
CA LYS A 37 9.26 -3.64 -10.09
C LYS A 37 9.16 -2.43 -9.15
N GLU A 38 8.03 -1.74 -9.18
CA GLU A 38 7.76 -0.55 -8.37
C GLU A 38 7.81 -0.89 -6.88
N THR A 39 7.25 -2.03 -6.47
CA THR A 39 7.32 -2.48 -5.07
C THR A 39 8.75 -2.74 -4.61
N GLN A 40 9.56 -3.37 -5.46
CA GLN A 40 10.96 -3.62 -5.17
C GLN A 40 11.75 -2.31 -5.00
N GLU A 41 11.60 -1.38 -5.94
CA GLU A 41 12.38 -0.12 -6.02
C GLU A 41 11.90 0.91 -4.98
N GLU A 42 10.60 1.03 -4.75
CA GLU A 42 10.01 2.09 -3.93
C GLU A 42 9.79 1.70 -2.46
N ILE A 43 9.72 0.40 -2.15
CA ILE A 43 9.50 -0.11 -0.79
C ILE A 43 10.71 -0.94 -0.33
N ILE A 44 10.93 -2.09 -0.97
CA ILE A 44 11.79 -3.13 -0.42
C ILE A 44 13.26 -2.71 -0.35
N GLN A 45 13.81 -2.11 -1.41
CA GLN A 45 15.19 -1.63 -1.42
C GLN A 45 15.45 -0.51 -0.40
N ARG A 46 14.38 0.18 0.04
CA ARG A 46 14.48 1.30 0.99
C ARG A 46 14.46 0.86 2.44
N TRP A 47 14.10 -0.39 2.74
CA TRP A 47 13.94 -0.89 4.10
C TRP A 47 15.24 -1.02 4.90
N GLY A 48 16.42 -0.80 4.31
CA GLY A 48 17.70 -0.83 5.04
C GLY A 48 18.13 -2.21 5.55
N TYR A 49 17.20 -3.16 5.66
CA TYR A 49 17.42 -4.58 5.83
C TYR A 49 17.02 -5.34 4.55
N LYS A 50 17.64 -6.49 4.32
CA LYS A 50 17.28 -7.36 3.20
C LYS A 50 15.93 -8.01 3.52
N PHE A 51 14.90 -7.66 2.76
CA PHE A 51 13.65 -8.43 2.74
C PHE A 51 13.96 -9.87 2.34
N ASP A 52 13.54 -10.82 3.17
CA ASP A 52 13.66 -12.24 2.89
C ASP A 52 12.36 -12.68 2.24
N ILE A 53 12.40 -13.10 0.98
CA ILE A 53 11.23 -13.54 0.23
C ILE A 53 10.51 -14.74 0.86
N ASN A 54 11.18 -15.49 1.74
CA ASN A 54 10.58 -16.59 2.50
C ASN A 54 9.89 -16.12 3.79
N LYS A 55 9.94 -14.82 4.10
CA LYS A 55 9.32 -14.23 5.27
C LYS A 55 8.24 -13.24 4.85
N CYS A 56 7.15 -13.28 5.59
CA CYS A 56 6.15 -12.23 5.53
C CYS A 56 6.57 -11.08 6.46
N VAL A 57 6.24 -9.84 6.09
CA VAL A 57 6.53 -8.67 6.92
C VAL A 57 5.23 -7.94 7.22
N VAL A 58 4.89 -7.84 8.50
CA VAL A 58 3.76 -7.05 8.98
C VAL A 58 4.17 -5.58 9.06
N VAL A 59 3.41 -4.71 8.41
CA VAL A 59 3.60 -3.25 8.43
C VAL A 59 2.27 -2.55 8.71
N LYS A 60 2.34 -1.30 9.15
CA LYS A 60 1.16 -0.45 9.24
C LYS A 60 0.76 0.04 7.85
N LEU A 61 -0.54 -0.06 7.54
CA LEU A 61 -1.18 0.53 6.36
C LEU A 61 -2.03 1.72 6.80
N TYR A 62 -1.62 2.94 6.48
CA TYR A 62 -2.37 4.16 6.79
C TYR A 62 -3.23 4.58 5.59
N ASP A 63 -4.54 4.59 5.77
CA ASP A 63 -5.50 5.06 4.79
C ASP A 63 -5.68 6.59 4.90
N TRP A 64 -5.27 7.31 3.86
CA TRP A 64 -5.33 8.78 3.84
C TRP A 64 -6.74 9.35 3.78
N ASP A 65 -7.71 8.62 3.23
CA ASP A 65 -9.06 9.15 3.07
C ASP A 65 -9.90 8.93 4.34
N THR A 66 -9.60 7.88 5.11
CA THR A 66 -10.35 7.52 6.34
C THR A 66 -9.59 7.78 7.64
N GLU A 67 -8.29 8.07 7.54
CA GLU A 67 -7.35 8.20 8.66
C GLU A 67 -7.25 6.94 9.55
N LYS A 68 -7.78 5.80 9.07
CA LYS A 68 -7.65 4.51 9.73
C LYS A 68 -6.29 3.88 9.42
N THR A 69 -5.81 3.06 10.36
CA THR A 69 -4.59 2.27 10.19
C THR A 69 -4.90 0.80 10.37
N TYR A 70 -4.34 -0.05 9.50
CA TYR A 70 -4.50 -1.50 9.50
C TYR A 70 -3.13 -2.16 9.66
N ASP A 71 -3.09 -3.37 10.21
CA ASP A 71 -1.92 -4.24 10.18
C ASP A 71 -1.96 -5.12 8.93
N ILE A 72 -1.13 -4.78 7.94
CA ILE A 72 -1.08 -5.48 6.67
C ILE A 72 0.21 -6.29 6.55
N THR A 73 0.11 -7.45 5.93
CA THR A 73 1.28 -8.29 5.68
C THR A 73 1.70 -8.18 4.22
N ILE A 74 2.95 -7.78 3.99
CA ILE A 74 3.62 -7.85 2.69
C ILE A 74 4.23 -9.24 2.54
N ASN A 75 3.86 -9.92 1.46
CA ASN A 75 4.35 -11.25 1.08
C ASN A 75 4.92 -11.24 -0.34
N TYR A 76 5.64 -12.31 -0.70
CA TYR A 76 6.17 -12.54 -2.04
C TYR A 76 5.99 -14.02 -2.44
N ASP A 77 5.62 -14.28 -3.68
CA ASP A 77 5.53 -15.63 -4.27
C ASP A 77 6.04 -15.64 -5.73
N GLU A 78 5.76 -16.71 -6.50
CA GLU A 78 6.21 -16.79 -7.90
C GLU A 78 5.65 -15.71 -8.84
N VAL A 79 4.52 -15.06 -8.48
CA VAL A 79 3.91 -13.99 -9.28
C VAL A 79 4.45 -12.63 -8.86
N GLY A 80 4.80 -12.47 -7.58
CA GLY A 80 5.46 -11.29 -7.05
C GLY A 80 4.88 -10.85 -5.71
N TYR A 81 4.91 -9.54 -5.45
CA TYR A 81 4.46 -8.99 -4.17
C TYR A 81 2.94 -8.92 -4.05
N PHE A 82 2.45 -9.19 -2.85
CA PHE A 82 1.04 -9.00 -2.51
C PHE A 82 0.84 -8.61 -1.04
N LEU A 83 -0.26 -7.91 -0.79
CA LEU A 83 -0.75 -7.62 0.56
C LEU A 83 -1.81 -8.63 0.94
N ASN A 84 -1.84 -9.09 2.19
CA ASN A 84 -2.93 -9.90 2.74
C ASN A 84 -3.21 -9.59 4.22
N LEU A 85 -4.00 -10.45 4.88
CA LEU A 85 -4.47 -10.33 6.26
C LEU A 85 -5.62 -9.32 6.39
N GLU A 86 -5.36 -8.11 6.88
CA GLU A 86 -6.40 -7.09 7.07
C GLU A 86 -6.80 -6.37 5.78
N TRP A 87 -6.26 -6.77 4.63
CA TRP A 87 -6.68 -6.22 3.33
C TRP A 87 -8.19 -6.33 3.12
N LEU A 88 -8.79 -7.45 3.54
CA LEU A 88 -10.24 -7.64 3.47
C LEU A 88 -11.02 -6.56 4.22
N LEU A 89 -10.50 -6.10 5.37
CA LEU A 89 -11.14 -5.03 6.14
C LEU A 89 -11.09 -3.71 5.37
N VAL A 90 -9.97 -3.41 4.71
CA VAL A 90 -9.84 -2.25 3.82
C VAL A 90 -10.85 -2.35 2.67
N VAL A 91 -10.97 -3.51 2.03
CA VAL A 91 -11.93 -3.76 0.94
C VAL A 91 -13.35 -3.47 1.41
N PHE A 92 -13.75 -3.97 2.58
CA PHE A 92 -15.09 -3.71 3.12
C PHE A 92 -15.31 -2.26 3.52
N ASP A 93 -14.40 -1.67 4.29
CA ASP A 93 -14.53 -0.30 4.80
C ASP A 93 -14.55 0.72 3.66
N ARG A 94 -13.78 0.46 2.60
CA ARG A 94 -13.70 1.33 1.42
C ARG A 94 -14.65 0.93 0.30
N GLN A 95 -15.44 -0.12 0.50
CA GLN A 95 -16.33 -0.70 -0.51
C GLN A 95 -15.60 -0.83 -1.86
N LEU A 96 -14.39 -1.40 -1.82
CA LEU A 96 -13.58 -1.60 -3.03
C LEU A 96 -14.24 -2.67 -3.89
N LYS A 97 -14.26 -2.43 -5.20
CA LYS A 97 -14.77 -3.39 -6.18
C LYS A 97 -13.81 -3.52 -7.35
N GLU A 98 -14.02 -4.55 -8.17
CA GLU A 98 -13.23 -4.75 -9.38
C GLU A 98 -13.12 -3.49 -10.23
N GLY A 99 -11.90 -3.17 -10.65
CA GLY A 99 -11.60 -2.02 -11.48
C GLY A 99 -11.41 -0.70 -10.72
N ASP A 100 -11.62 -0.67 -9.40
CA ASP A 100 -11.17 0.46 -8.59
C ASP A 100 -9.63 0.54 -8.66
N LYS A 101 -9.09 1.74 -8.86
CA LYS A 101 -7.65 2.01 -8.81
C LYS A 101 -7.26 2.52 -7.44
N VAL A 102 -6.21 1.93 -6.90
CA VAL A 102 -5.66 2.27 -5.60
C VAL A 102 -4.18 2.59 -5.73
N GLY A 103 -3.72 3.47 -4.85
CA GLY A 103 -2.37 3.97 -4.81
C GLY A 103 -1.72 3.67 -3.48
N PHE A 104 -0.44 3.32 -3.52
CA PHE A 104 0.39 3.05 -2.37
C PHE A 104 1.71 3.80 -2.46
N PHE A 105 2.26 4.15 -1.31
CA PHE A 105 3.65 4.58 -1.19
C PHE A 105 4.21 4.29 0.21
N TRP A 106 5.52 4.10 0.30
CA TRP A 106 6.19 3.90 1.57
C TRP A 106 6.75 5.22 2.12
N ASP A 107 6.37 5.58 3.35
CA ASP A 107 7.00 6.70 4.06
C ASP A 107 8.24 6.21 4.82
N ASN A 108 9.42 6.68 4.43
CA ASN A 108 10.68 6.33 5.09
C ASN A 108 10.88 7.04 6.44
N LEU A 109 10.20 8.17 6.67
CA LEU A 109 10.29 8.93 7.92
C LEU A 109 9.41 8.30 9.00
N ASN A 110 8.23 7.84 8.60
CA ASN A 110 7.32 7.07 9.45
C ASN A 110 7.09 5.72 8.75
N PRO A 111 7.78 4.63 9.16
CA PRO A 111 7.82 3.36 8.42
C PRO A 111 6.43 2.72 8.32
N THR A 112 5.67 3.18 7.33
CA THR A 112 4.24 2.96 7.16
C THR A 112 3.95 2.95 5.68
N LEU A 113 3.22 1.94 5.24
CA LEU A 113 2.66 1.88 3.92
C LEU A 113 1.44 2.80 3.89
N ASN A 114 1.42 3.77 3.00
CA ASN A 114 0.32 4.71 2.86
C ASN A 114 -0.57 4.26 1.71
N PHE A 115 -1.87 4.46 1.85
CA PHE A 115 -2.89 3.99 0.91
C PHE A 115 -3.90 5.08 0.61
N LYS A 116 -4.39 5.09 -0.64
CA LYS A 116 -5.51 5.92 -1.09
C LYS A 116 -6.27 5.26 -2.22
N VAL A 117 -7.58 5.53 -2.31
CA VAL A 117 -8.36 5.22 -3.52
C VAL A 117 -8.17 6.34 -4.53
N LEU A 118 -7.56 6.05 -5.67
CA LEU A 118 -7.26 7.05 -6.71
C LEU A 118 -8.46 7.26 -7.63
N GLN A 119 -9.14 6.17 -7.99
CA GLN A 119 -10.28 6.21 -8.89
C GLN A 119 -11.23 5.08 -8.58
N LYS A 120 -12.50 5.40 -8.33
CA LYS A 120 -13.56 4.39 -8.30
C LYS A 120 -13.98 4.03 -9.73
N LYS A 121 -14.19 2.74 -10.01
CA LYS A 121 -14.84 2.32 -11.25
C LYS A 121 -16.26 2.88 -11.26
N VAL A 122 -16.53 3.77 -12.19
CA VAL A 122 -17.90 4.24 -12.46
C VAL A 122 -18.65 3.05 -13.09
N ALA A 123 -19.85 2.78 -12.57
CA ALA A 123 -20.71 1.72 -13.08
C ALA A 123 -21.16 2.04 -14.52
#